data_AF-A0A7K4ZH01-F1
#
_entry.id   AF-A0A7K4ZH01-F1
#
_cell.length_a   1.000
_cell.length_b   1.000
_cell.length_c   1.000
_cell.angle_alpha   90.00
_cell.angle_beta   90.00
_cell.angle_gamma   90.00
#
_symmetry.space_group_name_H-M   'P 1'
#
loop_
_entity.id
_entity.type
_entity.pdbx_description
1 polymer ?
#
loop_
_entity_poly.entity_id
_entity_poly.type
_entity_poly.pdbx_seq_one_letter_code
_entity_poly.pdbx_strand_id
1 'polypeptide(L)'
;SDGSIRLHQMSSEYPLLQWNDSTNGQPIIALQWALTRPAVFFVLDASSNIYIWDLLENDLLPVAKQAIPSEKVVTMALLGETEKSSGFLGVALAKESGQIDIQYIKKKWAVP
;
A
#
# COMPACT_ATOMS: atom_id res chain seq x y z
N SER A 1 -8.34 -0.03 12.76
CA SER A 1 -8.97 -1.20 13.43
C SER A 1 -10.19 -1.70 12.66
N ASP A 2 -10.96 -0.81 12.04
CA ASP A 2 -12.17 -1.12 11.24
C ASP A 2 -11.90 -1.28 9.73
N GLY A 3 -10.65 -1.13 9.28
CA GLY A 3 -10.31 -1.21 7.87
C GLY A 3 -10.66 0.04 7.06
N SER A 4 -10.97 1.16 7.72
CA SER A 4 -11.22 2.43 7.03
C SER A 4 -9.93 3.21 6.74
N ILE A 5 -9.89 3.90 5.60
CA ILE A 5 -8.82 4.83 5.20
C ILE A 5 -9.42 6.20 4.97
N ARG A 6 -8.69 7.25 5.35
CA ARG A 6 -9.06 8.64 5.08
C ARG A 6 -7.90 9.40 4.48
N LEU A 7 -8.19 10.19 3.47
CA LEU A 7 -7.26 11.16 2.92
C LEU A 7 -7.60 12.54 3.46
N HIS A 8 -6.67 13.16 4.19
CA HIS A 8 -6.84 14.49 4.74
C HIS A 8 -5.93 15.49 4.03
N GLN A 9 -6.47 16.68 3.80
CA GLN A 9 -5.66 17.85 3.52
C GLN A 9 -5.33 18.54 4.83
N MET A 10 -4.08 18.94 5.04
CA MET A 10 -3.62 19.53 6.31
C MET A 10 -4.38 20.82 6.71
N SER A 11 -4.94 21.54 5.75
CA SER A 11 -5.73 22.76 6.00
C SER A 11 -7.24 22.54 6.13
N SER A 12 -7.70 21.28 6.12
CA SER A 12 -9.12 20.91 6.23
C SER A 12 -9.36 20.04 7.46
N GLU A 13 -10.39 20.37 8.24
CA GLU A 13 -10.83 19.54 9.36
C GLU A 13 -11.52 18.25 8.89
N TYR A 14 -12.15 18.28 7.71
CA TYR A 14 -12.86 17.14 7.13
C TYR A 14 -11.97 16.39 6.13
N PRO A 15 -12.10 15.05 6.04
CA PRO A 15 -11.38 14.26 5.05
C PRO A 15 -11.83 14.66 3.64
N LEU A 16 -10.87 14.69 2.71
CA LEU A 16 -11.16 14.83 1.28
C LEU A 16 -11.87 13.58 0.75
N LEU A 17 -11.39 12.41 1.17
CA LEU A 17 -11.92 11.10 0.79
C LEU A 17 -11.91 10.17 2.01
N GLN A 18 -12.87 9.27 2.06
CA GLN A 18 -12.97 8.25 3.09
C GLN A 18 -13.46 6.94 2.48
N TRP A 19 -12.66 5.89 2.67
CA TRP A 19 -12.94 4.53 2.23
C TRP A 19 -13.24 3.66 3.43
N ASN A 20 -14.52 3.40 3.69
CA ASN A 20 -14.96 2.71 4.91
C ASN A 20 -14.64 1.22 4.92
N ASP A 21 -14.58 0.58 3.76
CA ASP A 21 -14.40 -0.87 3.63
C ASP A 21 -13.20 -1.21 2.74
N SER A 22 -12.10 -0.47 2.94
CA SER A 22 -10.92 -0.53 2.07
C SER A 22 -10.21 -1.89 2.08
N THR A 23 -10.42 -2.66 3.14
CA THR A 23 -9.81 -3.97 3.40
C THR A 23 -10.84 -5.03 3.80
N ASN A 24 -12.12 -4.88 3.40
CA ASN A 24 -13.23 -5.76 3.80
C ASN A 24 -13.33 -5.92 5.34
N GLY A 25 -13.26 -4.80 6.06
CA GLY A 25 -13.30 -4.74 7.52
C GLY A 25 -12.04 -5.25 8.24
N GLN A 26 -11.00 -5.69 7.51
CA GLN A 26 -9.78 -6.19 8.14
C GLN A 26 -8.93 -5.05 8.71
N PRO A 27 -8.35 -5.18 9.91
CA PRO A 27 -7.45 -4.17 10.45
C PRO A 27 -6.27 -3.89 9.52
N ILE A 28 -5.95 -2.61 9.32
CA ILE A 28 -4.77 -2.17 8.58
C ILE A 28 -3.54 -2.30 9.48
N ILE A 29 -2.50 -2.96 8.97
CA ILE A 29 -1.22 -3.16 9.63
C ILE A 29 -0.20 -2.12 9.17
N ALA A 30 -0.18 -1.81 7.86
CA ALA A 30 0.70 -0.79 7.31
C ALA A 30 0.05 -0.09 6.12
N LEU A 31 0.34 1.21 5.97
CA LEU A 31 -0.03 2.01 4.81
C LEU A 31 1.18 2.85 4.39
N GLN A 32 1.56 2.79 3.12
CA GLN A 32 2.74 3.51 2.59
C GLN A 32 2.47 4.05 1.19
N TRP A 33 2.84 5.31 0.95
CA TRP A 33 2.81 5.91 -0.38
C TRP A 33 3.96 5.39 -1.24
N ALA A 34 3.69 5.16 -2.53
CA ALA A 34 4.74 4.87 -3.50
C ALA A 34 5.73 6.03 -3.55
N LEU A 35 7.03 5.72 -3.44
CA LEU A 35 8.08 6.74 -3.42
C LEU A 35 8.20 7.47 -4.76
N THR A 36 7.87 6.79 -5.85
CA THR A 36 8.09 7.27 -7.22
C THR A 36 6.80 7.69 -7.94
N ARG A 37 5.62 7.50 -7.33
CA ARG A 37 4.31 7.83 -7.94
C ARG A 37 3.32 8.36 -6.89
N PRO A 38 3.18 9.69 -6.74
CA PRO A 38 2.47 10.31 -5.61
C PRO A 38 0.99 9.94 -5.43
N ALA A 39 0.31 9.46 -6.48
CA ALA A 39 -1.09 9.05 -6.40
C ALA A 39 -1.29 7.56 -6.07
N VAL A 40 -0.20 6.81 -5.89
CA VAL A 40 -0.24 5.38 -5.59
C VAL A 40 0.14 5.13 -4.14
N PHE A 41 -0.64 4.29 -3.45
CA PHE A 41 -0.30 3.81 -2.11
C PHE A 41 -0.66 2.35 -1.92
N PHE A 42 -0.01 1.73 -0.94
CA PHE A 42 -0.12 0.32 -0.62
C PHE A 42 -0.64 0.16 0.79
N VAL A 43 -1.53 -0.81 0.99
CA VAL A 43 -2.16 -1.11 2.28
C VAL A 43 -1.99 -2.58 2.58
N LEU A 44 -1.41 -2.91 3.72
CA LEU A 44 -1.34 -4.28 4.25
C LEU A 44 -2.43 -4.46 5.30
N ASP A 45 -3.27 -5.49 5.16
CA ASP A 45 -4.24 -5.89 6.18
C ASP A 45 -3.73 -7.03 7.09
N ALA A 46 -4.44 -7.27 8.19
CA ALA A 46 -4.12 -8.29 9.19
C ALA A 46 -4.21 -9.73 8.65
N SER A 47 -4.86 -9.92 7.49
CA SER A 47 -4.98 -11.20 6.79
C SER A 47 -3.89 -11.39 5.72
N SER A 48 -2.82 -10.58 5.76
CA SER A 48 -1.68 -10.65 4.82
C SER A 48 -2.09 -10.43 3.36
N ASN A 49 -3.07 -9.54 3.14
CA ASN A 49 -3.38 -9.02 1.82
C ASN A 49 -2.76 -7.62 1.65
N ILE A 50 -2.16 -7.41 0.48
CA ILE A 50 -1.70 -6.10 0.02
C ILE A 50 -2.71 -5.57 -0.98
N TYR A 51 -3.29 -4.41 -0.70
CA TYR A 51 -4.14 -3.65 -1.61
C TYR A 51 -3.34 -2.51 -2.21
N ILE A 52 -3.47 -2.34 -3.52
CA ILE A 52 -2.78 -1.31 -4.27
C ILE A 52 -3.84 -0.31 -4.73
N TRP A 53 -3.61 0.94 -4.38
CA TRP A 53 -4.46 2.06 -4.75
C TRP A 53 -3.73 2.92 -5.75
N ASP A 54 -4.41 3.31 -6.81
CA ASP A 54 -3.94 4.31 -7.76
C ASP A 54 -5.09 5.29 -7.97
N LEU A 55 -4.99 6.44 -7.27
CA LEU A 55 -6.06 7.44 -7.23
C LEU A 55 -6.31 8.11 -8.58
N LEU A 56 -5.42 7.94 -9.56
CA LEU A 56 -5.63 8.44 -10.92
C LEU A 56 -6.33 7.40 -11.83
N GLU A 57 -6.30 6.12 -11.45
CA GLU A 57 -6.97 5.03 -12.18
C GLU A 57 -8.36 4.73 -11.58
N ASN A 58 -8.45 4.64 -10.24
CA ASN A 58 -9.71 4.44 -9.51
C ASN A 58 -9.57 4.98 -8.08
N ASP A 59 -10.40 5.95 -7.71
CA ASP A 59 -10.43 6.57 -6.39
C ASP A 59 -11.52 6.02 -5.47
N LEU A 60 -12.29 5.01 -5.90
CA LEU A 60 -13.33 4.36 -5.10
C LEU A 60 -12.87 3.04 -4.49
N LEU A 61 -12.04 2.28 -5.21
CA LEU A 61 -11.63 0.91 -4.87
C LEU A 61 -10.15 0.67 -5.18
N PRO A 62 -9.50 -0.30 -4.51
CA PRO A 62 -8.14 -0.69 -4.85
C PRO A 62 -8.09 -1.27 -6.27
N VAL A 63 -7.09 -0.85 -7.05
CA VAL A 63 -6.88 -1.29 -8.43
C VAL A 63 -6.27 -2.70 -8.51
N ALA A 64 -5.72 -3.21 -7.41
CA ALA A 64 -5.30 -4.59 -7.29
C ALA A 64 -5.26 -5.07 -5.84
N LYS A 65 -5.34 -6.39 -5.68
CA LYS A 65 -5.15 -7.11 -4.42
C LYS A 65 -4.19 -8.27 -4.64
N GLN A 66 -3.23 -8.44 -3.72
CA GLN A 66 -2.32 -9.58 -3.69
C GLN A 66 -2.38 -10.25 -2.31
N ALA A 67 -2.78 -11.51 -2.25
CA ALA A 67 -2.69 -12.32 -1.05
C ALA A 67 -1.30 -12.93 -0.91
N ILE A 68 -0.79 -13.03 0.32
CA ILE A 68 0.48 -13.67 0.65
C ILE A 68 0.18 -14.87 1.57
N PRO A 69 -0.02 -16.07 0.99
CA PRO A 69 -0.62 -17.20 1.71
C PRO A 69 0.38 -18.01 2.53
N SER A 70 1.70 -17.82 2.32
CA SER A 70 2.71 -18.69 2.92
C SER A 70 2.89 -18.45 4.41
N GLU A 71 2.74 -17.21 4.86
CA GLU A 71 2.94 -16.82 6.24
C GLU A 71 2.31 -15.46 6.54
N LYS A 72 2.06 -15.20 7.82
CA LYS A 72 1.56 -13.92 8.28
C LYS A 72 2.63 -12.84 8.11
N VAL A 73 2.30 -11.80 7.35
CA VAL A 73 3.12 -10.61 7.20
C VAL A 73 2.84 -9.66 8.36
N VAL A 74 3.88 -9.28 9.11
CA VAL A 74 3.76 -8.43 10.30
C VAL A 74 3.97 -6.96 9.99
N THR A 75 4.69 -6.62 8.92
CA THR A 75 4.83 -5.25 8.43
C THR A 75 5.33 -5.22 6.99
N MET A 76 5.21 -4.05 6.37
CA MET A 76 5.61 -3.76 4.99
C MET A 76 6.33 -2.42 4.92
N ALA A 77 7.40 -2.36 4.12
CA ALA A 77 8.09 -1.11 3.78
C ALA A 77 8.32 -1.02 2.26
N LEU A 78 8.14 0.18 1.70
CA LEU A 78 8.47 0.45 0.30
C LEU A 78 9.94 0.89 0.19
N LEU A 79 10.62 0.36 -0.82
CA LEU A 79 12.04 0.60 -1.09
C LEU A 79 12.17 1.24 -2.46
N GLY A 80 13.06 2.22 -2.61
CA GLY A 80 13.33 2.82 -3.91
C GLY A 80 14.08 4.13 -3.79
N GLU A 81 14.62 4.59 -4.91
CA GLU A 81 15.26 5.89 -5.04
C GLU A 81 14.41 6.78 -5.95
N THR A 82 14.02 7.95 -5.47
CA THR A 82 13.23 8.92 -6.23
C THR A 82 14.06 9.67 -7.28
N GLU A 83 15.38 9.73 -7.08
CA GLU A 83 16.27 10.58 -7.88
C GLU A 83 16.94 9.88 -9.06
N LYS A 84 16.95 8.54 -9.09
CA LYS A 84 17.50 7.78 -10.21
C LYS A 84 16.38 7.29 -11.11
N SER A 85 16.51 7.52 -12.42
CA SER A 85 15.57 7.11 -13.47
C SER A 85 15.44 5.59 -13.67
N SER A 86 15.89 4.80 -12.69
CA SER A 86 15.92 3.34 -12.76
C SER A 86 14.51 2.74 -12.73
N GLY A 87 13.53 3.48 -12.18
CA GLY A 87 12.12 3.08 -12.14
C GLY A 87 11.86 1.84 -11.27
N PHE A 88 12.82 1.46 -10.41
CA PHE A 88 12.70 0.32 -9.52
C PHE A 88 12.11 0.75 -8.19
N LEU A 89 10.91 0.23 -7.91
CA LEU A 89 10.30 0.28 -6.59
C LEU A 89 10.21 -1.17 -6.09
N GLY A 90 10.70 -1.39 -4.88
CA GLY A 90 10.63 -2.65 -4.16
C GLY A 90 9.67 -2.57 -2.99
N VAL A 91 9.28 -3.73 -2.50
CA VAL A 91 8.54 -3.89 -1.24
C VAL A 91 9.24 -4.94 -0.40
N ALA A 92 9.57 -4.57 0.84
CA ALA A 92 10.06 -5.48 1.86
C ALA A 92 8.90 -5.92 2.76
N LEU A 93 8.83 -7.22 3.03
CA LEU A 93 7.78 -7.84 3.83
C LEU A 93 8.43 -8.65 4.94
N ALA A 94 8.20 -8.25 6.19
CA ALA A 94 8.64 -9.02 7.34
C ALA A 94 7.54 -10.00 7.74
N LYS A 95 7.92 -11.24 8.03
CA LYS A 95 7.02 -12.32 8.44
C LYS A 95 7.16 -12.63 9.92
N GLU A 96 6.16 -13.30 10.48
CA GLU A 96 6.12 -13.69 11.90
C GLU A 96 7.30 -14.61 12.32
N SER A 97 7.84 -15.38 11.38
CA SER A 97 9.03 -16.23 11.52
C SER A 97 10.35 -15.45 11.63
N GLY A 98 10.32 -14.13 11.39
CA GLY A 98 11.50 -13.28 11.29
C GLY A 98 12.15 -13.27 9.90
N GLN A 99 11.61 -14.00 8.93
CA GLN A 99 12.05 -13.90 7.53
C GLN A 99 11.64 -12.55 6.93
N ILE A 100 12.52 -11.99 6.07
CA ILE A 100 12.22 -10.82 5.24
C ILE A 100 12.29 -11.22 3.77
N ASP A 101 11.20 -10.96 3.04
CA ASP A 101 11.15 -11.11 1.60
C ASP A 101 11.17 -9.73 0.93
N ILE A 102 11.93 -9.60 -0.16
CA ILE A 102 11.96 -8.38 -0.98
C ILE A 102 11.48 -8.72 -2.38
N GLN A 103 10.50 -7.94 -2.87
CA GLN A 103 9.89 -8.14 -4.18
C GLN A 103 9.90 -6.83 -4.97
N TYR A 104 9.94 -6.93 -6.29
CA TYR A 104 9.78 -5.77 -7.18
C TYR A 104 8.31 -5.46 -7.42
N ILE A 105 7.96 -4.19 -7.38
CA ILE A 105 6.64 -3.69 -7.77
C ILE A 105 6.57 -3.59 -9.29
N LYS A 106 5.42 -3.94 -9.86
CA LYS A 106 5.20 -3.83 -11.31
C LYS A 106 5.37 -2.38 -11.76
N LYS A 107 6.02 -2.19 -12.91
CA LYS A 107 6.32 -0.85 -13.48
C LYS A 107 5.12 0.11 -13.49
N LYS A 108 3.90 -0.38 -13.76
CA LYS A 108 2.69 0.46 -13.76
C LYS A 108 2.41 1.17 -12.43
N TRP A 109 2.91 0.66 -11.30
CA TRP A 109 2.75 1.29 -9.98
C TRP A 109 4.06 1.88 -9.44
N ALA A 110 5.14 1.81 -10.23
CA ALA A 110 6.48 2.25 -9.84
C ALA A 110 7.03 3.38 -10.72
N VAL A 111 6.47 3.58 -11.92
CA VAL A 111 6.91 4.60 -12.88
C VAL A 111 5.80 5.64 -13.05
N PRO A 112 6.12 6.96 -13.10
CA PRO A 112 5.15 8.03 -13.31
C PRO A 112 4.24 7.82 -14.52
#